data_AF-A0A498S9H9-F1
#
_entry.id   AF-A0A498S9H9-F1
#
_cell.length_a   1.000
_cell.length_b   1.000
_cell.length_c   1.000
_cell.angle_alpha   90.00
_cell.angle_beta   90.00
_cell.angle_gamma   90.00
#
_symmetry.space_group_name_H-M   'P 1'
#
loop_
_entity.id
_entity.type
_entity.pdbx_description
1 polymer ?
#
loop_
_entity_poly.entity_id
_entity_poly.type
_entity_poly.pdbx_seq_one_letter_code
_entity_poly.pdbx_strand_id
1 'polypeptide(L)' 'MDEINRRRIAEATECIQKAEAYLKTSIIKMKFKPDYDSAAMEYDRAAICFKNASQMEQSRDAYLKAAQMHKENGNLFHWA' A
#
# COMPACT_ATOMS: atom_id res chain seq x y z
N MET A 1 -19.76 -18.51 2.34
CA MET A 1 -19.40 -17.09 2.18
C MET A 1 -18.09 -16.83 2.91
N ASP A 2 -17.02 -16.87 2.12
CA ASP A 2 -15.69 -17.39 2.44
C ASP A 2 -14.96 -16.69 3.59
N GLU A 3 -14.75 -17.40 4.70
CA GLU A 3 -13.95 -16.94 5.84
C GLU A 3 -12.52 -16.58 5.43
N ILE A 4 -11.97 -17.29 4.45
CA ILE A 4 -10.66 -17.03 3.85
C ILE A 4 -10.62 -15.64 3.20
N ASN A 5 -11.68 -15.24 2.50
CA ASN A 5 -11.76 -13.91 1.89
C ASN A 5 -11.83 -12.81 2.94
N ARG A 6 -12.52 -13.04 4.06
CA ARG A 6 -12.53 -12.09 5.19
C ARG A 6 -11.14 -11.90 5.80
N ARG A 7 -10.39 -12.99 5.98
CA ARG A 7 -9.00 -12.92 6.47
C ARG A 7 -8.09 -12.16 5.51
N ARG A 8 -8.22 -12.40 4.20
CA ARG A 8 -7.46 -11.68 3.16
C ARG A 8 -7.80 -10.19 3.13
N ILE A 9 -9.07 -9.83 3.29
CA ILE A 9 -9.51 -8.43 3.36
C ILE A 9 -8.95 -7.77 4.63
N ALA A 10 -8.99 -8.46 5.78
CA ALA A 10 -8.41 -7.95 7.03
C ALA A 10 -6.90 -7.70 6.88
N GLU A 11 -6.15 -8.66 6.34
CA GLU A 11 -4.72 -8.53 6.07
C GLU A 11 -4.44 -7.36 5.11
N ALA A 12 -5.24 -7.20 4.06
CA ALA A 12 -5.12 -6.09 3.12
C ALA A 12 -5.36 -4.72 3.81
N THR A 13 -6.34 -4.64 4.71
CA THR A 13 -6.60 -3.41 5.47
C THR A 13 -5.49 -3.08 6.45
N GLU A 14 -4.86 -4.09 7.08
CA GLU A 14 -3.68 -3.88 7.92
C GLU A 14 -2.48 -3.37 7.11
N CYS A 15 -2.27 -3.90 5.90
CA CYS A 15 -1.23 -3.43 4.99
C CYS A 15 -1.46 -1.95 4.61
N ILE A 16 -2.71 -1.55 4.34
CA ILE A 16 -3.06 -0.13 4.10
C ILE A 16 -2.72 0.73 5.31
N GLN A 17 -3.07 0.31 6.52
CA GLN A 17 -2.78 1.08 7.74
C GLN A 17 -1.27 1.23 7.96
N LYS A 18 -0.49 0.18 7.68
CA LYS A 18 0.98 0.25 7.72
C LYS A 18 1.52 1.23 6.68
N ALA A 19 1.02 1.19 5.44
CA ALA A 19 1.39 2.13 4.39
C ALA A 19 1.12 3.59 4.81
N GLU A 20 -0.05 3.86 5.41
CA GLU A 20 -0.40 5.19 5.93
C GLU A 20 0.48 5.60 7.13
N ALA A 21 0.93 4.64 7.95
CA ALA A 21 1.87 4.89 9.03
C ALA A 21 3.28 5.24 8.52
N TYR A 22 3.71 4.67 7.38
CA TYR A 22 4.97 5.04 6.72
C TYR A 22 4.92 6.45 6.11
N LEU A 23 3.74 6.88 5.64
CA LEU A 23 3.50 8.22 5.11
C LEU A 23 3.33 9.28 6.20
N LYS A 24 2.72 8.92 7.34
CA LYS A 24 2.65 9.78 8.54
C LYS A 24 4.02 9.86 9.19
N THR A 25 4.88 10.69 8.62
CA THR A 25 6.12 11.16 9.22
C THR A 25 5.80 11.84 10.54
N SER A 26 5.89 11.06 11.62
CA SER A 26 5.69 11.56 12.96
C SER A 26 6.81 12.54 13.26
N ILE A 27 6.48 13.78 13.62
CA ILE A 27 7.40 14.89 13.95
C ILE A 27 8.46 14.47 15.01
N ILE A 28 8.18 13.40 15.74
CA ILE A 28 9.00 12.82 16.82
C ILE A 28 10.10 11.88 16.28
N LYS A 29 9.87 11.23 15.13
CA LYS A 29 10.87 10.40 14.45
C LYS A 29 11.57 11.27 13.44
N MET A 30 12.83 11.58 13.70
CA MET A 30 13.83 12.31 12.90
C MET A 30 14.02 11.77 11.46
N LYS A 31 12.93 11.57 10.69
CA LYS A 31 12.87 11.15 9.29
C LYS A 31 12.35 12.34 8.50
N PHE A 32 13.28 13.11 7.92
CA PHE A 32 13.00 14.29 7.11
C PHE A 32 12.31 13.99 5.76
N LYS A 33 12.09 12.71 5.42
CA LYS A 33 11.40 12.27 4.20
C LYS A 33 10.41 11.15 4.53
N PRO A 34 9.16 11.22 4.04
CA PRO A 34 8.23 10.10 4.06
C PRO A 34 8.81 8.91 3.29
N ASP A 35 8.61 7.71 3.82
CA ASP A 35 9.12 6.48 3.22
C ASP A 35 8.12 5.99 2.16
N TYR A 36 8.11 6.67 1.02
CA TYR A 36 7.20 6.40 -0.08
C TYR A 36 7.44 5.02 -0.71
N ASP A 37 8.69 4.53 -0.70
CA ASP A 37 9.05 3.21 -1.22
C ASP A 37 8.41 2.10 -0.40
N SER A 38 8.56 2.17 0.93
CA SER A 38 7.94 1.21 1.85
C SER A 38 6.41 1.30 1.82
N ALA A 39 5.84 2.50 1.70
CA ALA A 39 4.39 2.68 1.58
C ALA A 39 3.84 2.06 0.28
N ALA A 40 4.54 2.24 -0.85
CA ALA A 40 4.12 1.69 -2.13
C ALA A 40 4.12 0.15 -2.12
N MET A 41 5.16 -0.48 -1.59
CA MET A 41 5.23 -1.94 -1.44
C MET A 41 4.08 -2.51 -0.60
N GLU A 42 3.71 -1.84 0.50
CA GLU A 42 2.59 -2.28 1.35
C GLU A 42 1.23 -2.10 0.65
N TYR A 43 1.06 -1.06 -0.17
CA TYR A 43 -0.14 -0.90 -1.01
C TYR A 43 -0.24 -1.98 -2.09
N ASP A 44 0.86 -2.38 -2.73
CA ASP A 44 0.89 -3.49 -3.69
C ASP A 44 0.50 -4.82 -3.02
N ARG A 45 1.02 -5.05 -1.81
CA ARG A 45 0.67 -6.24 -1.03
C ARG A 45 -0.83 -6.27 -0.69
N ALA A 46 -1.39 -5.13 -0.27
CA ALA A 46 -2.82 -5.00 -0.03
C ALA A 46 -3.63 -5.28 -1.32
N ALA A 47 -3.19 -4.75 -2.45
CA ALA A 47 -3.86 -4.93 -3.73
C ALA A 47 -3.92 -6.40 -4.18
N ILE A 48 -2.86 -7.18 -3.94
CA ILE A 48 -2.82 -8.62 -4.19
C ILE A 48 -3.82 -9.36 -3.29
N CYS A 49 -3.88 -9.01 -2.00
CA CYS A 49 -4.81 -9.61 -1.05
C CYS A 49 -6.27 -9.31 -1.42
N PHE A 50 -6.60 -8.09 -1.85
CA PHE A 50 -7.92 -7.74 -2.38
C PHE A 50 -8.26 -8.49 -3.67
N LYS A 51 -7.31 -8.64 -4.59
CA LYS A 51 -7.49 -9.43 -5.83
C LYS A 51 -7.83 -10.88 -5.50
N ASN A 52 -7.11 -11.47 -4.56
CA ASN A 52 -7.32 -12.83 -4.09
C ASN A 52 -8.65 -13.03 -3.35
N ALA A 53 -9.25 -11.95 -2.84
CA ALA A 53 -10.58 -11.95 -2.23
C ALA A 53 -11.71 -11.62 -3.23
N SER A 54 -11.41 -11.56 -4.54
CA SER A 54 -12.31 -11.11 -5.62
C SER A 54 -12.79 -9.65 -5.48
N GLN A 55 -12.11 -8.85 -4.65
CA GLN A 55 -12.46 -7.46 -4.39
C GLN A 55 -11.69 -6.53 -5.35
N MET A 56 -12.06 -6.60 -6.63
CA MET A 56 -11.31 -5.93 -7.71
C MET A 56 -11.31 -4.40 -7.61
N GLU A 57 -12.39 -3.80 -7.10
CA GLU A 57 -12.50 -2.35 -6.94
C GLU A 57 -11.48 -1.83 -5.91
N GLN A 58 -11.41 -2.48 -4.75
CA GLN A 58 -10.45 -2.15 -3.69
C GLN A 58 -9.01 -2.45 -4.11
N SER A 59 -8.80 -3.52 -4.87
CA SER A 59 -7.50 -3.85 -5.46
C SER A 59 -7.01 -2.75 -6.41
N ARG A 60 -7.89 -2.27 -7.31
CA ARG A 60 -7.58 -1.17 -8.23
C ARG A 60 -7.19 0.09 -7.48
N ASP A 61 -7.99 0.47 -6.48
CA ASP A 61 -7.74 1.71 -5.73
C ASP A 61 -6.44 1.62 -4.91
N ALA A 62 -6.09 0.43 -4.40
CA ALA A 62 -4.80 0.17 -3.75
C ALA A 62 -3.62 0.30 -4.74
N TYR A 63 -3.71 -0.27 -5.95
CA TYR A 63 -2.69 -0.10 -6.99
C TYR A 63 -2.55 1.35 -7.46
N LEU A 64 -3.64 2.11 -7.54
CA LEU A 64 -3.58 3.53 -7.88
C LEU A 64 -2.82 4.33 -6.81
N LYS A 65 -3.05 4.03 -5.53
CA LYS A 65 -2.27 4.62 -4.44
C LYS A 65 -0.79 4.22 -4.51
N ALA A 66 -0.48 2.95 -4.75
CA ALA A 66 0.91 2.50 -4.91
C ALA A 66 1.62 3.25 -6.05
N ALA A 67 0.98 3.36 -7.21
CA ALA A 67 1.51 4.11 -8.36
C ALA A 67 1.72 5.59 -8.04
N GLN A 68 0.80 6.22 -7.28
CA GLN A 68 0.97 7.59 -6.83
C GLN A 68 2.18 7.74 -5.89
N MET A 69 2.37 6.80 -4.95
CA MET A 69 3.52 6.81 -4.04
C MET A 69 4.84 6.61 -4.78
N HIS A 70 4.89 5.72 -5.79
CA HIS A 70 6.07 5.58 -6.65
C HIS A 70 6.39 6.86 -7.42
N LYS A 71 5.36 7.57 -7.90
CA LYS A 71 5.52 8.88 -8.56
C LYS A 71 6.02 9.95 -7.60
N GLU A 72 5.48 10.02 -6.37
CA GLU A 72 5.88 10.99 -5.34
C GLU A 72 7.27 10.71 -4.77
N ASN A 73 7.69 9.44 -4.71
CA ASN A 73 9.05 9.06 -4.32
C ASN A 73 10.12 9.61 -5.29
N GLY A 74 9.73 9.99 -6.52
CA GLY A 74 10.64 10.54 -7.51
C GLY A 74 11.65 9.52 -8.04
N ASN A 75 11.39 8.23 -7.89
CA ASN A 75 12.21 7.17 -8.48
C ASN A 75 11.99 7.13 -10.00
N LEU A 76 12.65 8.05 -10.69
CA LEU A 76 12.83 8.07 -12.15
C LEU A 76 13.57 6.82 -12.69
N PHE A 77 13.99 5.89 -11.82
CA PHE A 77 14.97 4.84 -12.12
C PHE A 77 14.39 3.43 -12.31
N HIS A 78 13.07 3.25 -12.35
CA HIS A 78 12.45 1.94 -12.66
C HIS A 78 11.87 1.91 -14.09
N TRP A 79 12.59 2.50 -15.05
CA TRP A 79 12.31 2.40 -16.49
C TRP A 79 13.61 2.08 -17.24
N ALA A 80 14.10 0.85 -17.05
CA ALA A 80 15.14 0.22 -17.85
C ALA A 80 14.77 -1.23 -18.10
#